data_AF-A0AA41MMP2-F1
#
_entry.id   AF-A0AA41MMP2-F1
#
_cell.length_a   1.000
_cell.length_b   1.000
_cell.length_c   1.000
_cell.angle_alpha   90.00
_cell.angle_beta   90.00
_cell.angle_gamma   90.00
#
_symmetry.space_group_name_H-M   'P 1'
#
loop_
_entity.id
_entity.type
_entity.pdbx_description
1 polymer ?
#
loop_
_entity_poly.entity_id
_entity_poly.type
_entity_poly.pdbx_seq_one_letter_code
_entity_poly.pdbx_strand_id
1 'polypeptide(L)'
;MACSRTCSRILGLSLGTAALCAAGANMALFFPNWDVTYLLRGLIGRHAMLGSGLWGGGLMMLTALFSSGLALLGALICFITSGVALKDGPFCMFDVSFFNQTQAWKYGYPFKDLHNRFRPSVVKDCIHTVLKEELANAEYNPEEMPQLTKHLSENIKDKLKEMGFDRYKMVVQVVIGEQRGEGVFMAARCFWDADTDNYTYDVFMNVSLSGNLFSFPGSGGHSKSN
;
A
#
# COMPACT_ATOMS: atom_id res chain seq x y z
N MET A 1 7.69 2.50 10.67
CA MET A 1 9.00 1.85 10.53
C MET A 1 9.64 2.30 9.22
N ALA A 2 10.38 3.41 9.26
CA ALA A 2 11.07 3.94 8.09
C ALA A 2 12.48 4.33 8.51
N CYS A 3 13.41 3.38 8.54
CA CYS A 3 14.85 3.66 8.50
C CYS A 3 15.63 2.35 8.30
N SER A 4 15.92 1.98 7.05
CA SER A 4 16.89 0.92 6.73
C SER A 4 17.37 1.02 5.28
N ARG A 5 16.48 1.45 4.37
CA ARG A 5 16.77 1.46 2.93
C ARG A 5 17.73 2.57 2.48
N THR A 6 17.77 3.72 3.17
CA THR A 6 18.62 4.88 2.78
C THR A 6 20.05 4.75 3.29
N CYS A 7 20.25 4.28 4.53
CA CYS A 7 21.58 4.10 5.12
C CYS A 7 22.39 3.03 4.40
N SER A 8 21.76 1.92 3.97
CA SER A 8 22.48 0.86 3.25
C SER A 8 22.96 1.30 1.86
N ARG A 9 22.20 2.16 1.15
CA ARG A 9 22.60 2.67 -0.18
C ARG A 9 23.76 3.65 -0.09
N ILE A 10 23.80 4.49 0.94
CA ILE A 10 24.88 5.45 1.16
C ILE A 10 26.17 4.72 1.53
N LEU A 11 26.08 3.72 2.42
CA LEU A 11 27.23 2.88 2.81
C LEU A 11 27.79 2.08 1.62
N GLY A 12 26.92 1.58 0.74
CA GLY A 12 27.34 0.88 -0.48
C GLY A 12 28.04 1.80 -1.49
N LEU A 13 27.51 3.00 -1.72
CA LEU A 13 28.12 4.00 -2.61
C LEU A 13 29.47 4.52 -2.09
N SER A 14 29.59 4.72 -0.77
CA SER A 14 30.86 5.16 -0.16
C SER A 14 31.95 4.08 -0.19
N LEU A 15 31.59 2.81 0.02
CA LEU A 15 32.56 1.71 -0.09
C LEU A 15 33.02 1.50 -1.54
N GLY A 16 32.10 1.59 -2.51
CA GLY A 16 32.43 1.44 -3.93
C GLY A 16 33.35 2.53 -4.46
N THR A 17 33.08 3.80 -4.10
CA THR A 17 33.92 4.93 -4.51
C THR A 17 35.31 4.89 -3.85
N ALA A 18 35.40 4.54 -2.57
CA ALA A 18 36.68 4.35 -1.89
C ALA A 18 37.53 3.22 -2.52
N ALA A 19 36.90 2.11 -2.92
CA ALA A 19 37.59 1.00 -3.59
C ALA A 19 38.14 1.40 -4.97
N LEU A 20 37.39 2.17 -5.76
CA LEU A 20 37.84 2.68 -7.06
C LEU A 20 39.00 3.69 -6.93
N CYS A 21 38.94 4.58 -5.93
CA CYS A 21 40.03 5.52 -5.67
C CYS A 21 41.31 4.80 -5.22
N ALA A 22 41.20 3.80 -4.34
CA ALA A 22 42.33 3.00 -3.90
C ALA A 22 42.96 2.22 -5.07
N ALA A 23 42.12 1.67 -5.95
CA ALA A 23 42.58 1.03 -7.18
C ALA A 23 43.33 1.99 -8.11
N GLY A 24 42.79 3.21 -8.34
CA GLY A 24 43.45 4.23 -9.15
C GLY A 24 44.80 4.66 -8.58
N ALA A 25 44.89 4.84 -7.25
CA ALA A 25 46.13 5.17 -6.56
C ALA A 25 47.19 4.05 -6.69
N ASN A 26 46.77 2.79 -6.58
CA ASN A 26 47.65 1.63 -6.77
C ASN A 26 48.12 1.48 -8.23
N MET A 27 47.29 1.82 -9.23
CA MET A 27 47.70 1.87 -10.63
C MET A 27 48.69 3.01 -10.92
N ALA A 28 48.49 4.19 -10.32
CA ALA A 28 49.39 5.32 -10.45
C ALA A 28 50.76 5.05 -9.81
N LEU A 29 50.80 4.33 -8.68
CA LEU A 29 52.04 3.85 -8.06
C LEU A 29 52.80 2.86 -8.95
N PHE A 30 52.09 2.06 -9.75
CA PHE A 30 52.69 1.09 -10.66
C PHE A 30 53.23 1.75 -11.95
N PHE A 31 52.68 2.91 -12.35
CA PHE A 31 53.10 3.67 -13.53
C PHE A 31 53.28 5.16 -13.20
N PRO A 32 54.37 5.56 -12.51
CA PRO A 32 54.55 6.94 -12.05
C PRO A 32 54.68 8.00 -13.17
N ASN A 33 54.72 7.61 -14.45
CA ASN A 33 54.80 8.53 -15.60
C ASN A 33 54.01 8.05 -16.86
N TRP A 34 53.08 7.09 -16.72
CA TRP A 34 52.32 6.50 -17.86
C TRP A 34 53.19 5.97 -19.02
N ASP A 35 54.44 5.63 -18.74
CA ASP A 35 55.39 5.21 -19.78
C ASP A 35 55.54 3.68 -19.77
N VAL A 36 55.21 3.06 -20.90
CA VAL A 36 55.16 1.59 -21.12
C VAL A 36 56.52 1.01 -21.54
N THR A 37 57.53 1.85 -21.75
CA THR A 37 58.86 1.41 -22.21
C THR A 37 59.60 0.51 -21.21
N TYR A 38 59.27 0.58 -19.91
CA TYR A 38 59.84 -0.28 -18.86
C TYR A 38 59.38 -1.75 -18.97
N LEU A 39 58.20 -2.01 -19.55
CA LEU A 39 57.67 -3.36 -19.75
C LEU A 39 58.28 -4.05 -20.98
N LEU A 40 58.62 -3.29 -22.03
CA LEU A 40 59.21 -3.82 -23.27
C LEU A 40 60.71 -4.12 -23.16
N ARG A 41 61.43 -3.50 -22.22
CA ARG A 41 62.88 -3.70 -22.02
C ARG A 41 63.28 -4.89 -21.14
N GLY A 42 62.32 -5.69 -20.63
CA GLY A 42 62.61 -6.95 -19.94
C GLY A 42 63.35 -6.82 -18.60
N LEU A 43 63.33 -5.66 -17.96
CA LEU A 43 64.08 -5.34 -16.72
C LEU A 43 63.35 -5.70 -15.42
N ILE A 44 62.29 -6.52 -15.48
CA ILE A 44 61.48 -6.92 -14.32
C ILE A 44 61.53 -8.44 -14.17
N GLY A 45 61.96 -8.93 -13.01
CA GLY A 45 62.09 -10.36 -12.74
C GLY A 45 60.75 -11.09 -12.80
N ARG A 46 60.73 -12.35 -13.28
CA ARG A 46 59.51 -13.20 -13.37
C ARG A 46 58.68 -13.25 -12.08
N HIS A 47 59.33 -13.15 -10.92
CA HIS A 47 58.66 -13.12 -9.61
C HIS A 47 57.80 -11.86 -9.38
N ALA A 48 58.17 -10.71 -9.93
CA ALA A 48 57.40 -9.48 -9.80
C ALA A 48 56.15 -9.48 -10.69
N MET A 49 56.18 -10.18 -11.83
CA MET A 49 55.01 -10.38 -12.68
C MET A 49 53.95 -11.31 -12.05
N LEU A 50 54.39 -12.30 -11.27
CA LEU A 50 53.52 -13.23 -10.53
C LEU A 50 53.03 -12.69 -9.18
N GLY A 51 53.86 -11.93 -8.46
CA GLY A 51 53.58 -11.55 -7.06
C GLY A 51 52.84 -10.23 -6.86
N SER A 52 52.94 -9.30 -7.82
CA SER A 52 52.33 -7.96 -7.68
C SER A 52 51.92 -7.33 -9.02
N GLY A 53 52.08 -8.04 -10.13
CA GLY A 53 51.80 -7.56 -11.48
C GLY A 53 50.38 -7.80 -12.00
N LEU A 54 50.23 -7.63 -13.31
CA LEU A 54 49.04 -7.73 -14.15
C LEU A 54 48.09 -8.89 -13.80
N TRP A 55 48.63 -10.02 -13.34
CA TRP A 55 47.85 -11.22 -12.97
C TRP A 55 47.31 -11.21 -11.54
N GLY A 56 47.97 -10.53 -10.59
CA GLY A 56 47.50 -10.43 -9.21
C GLY A 56 46.52 -9.28 -9.03
N GLY A 57 46.96 -8.04 -9.24
CA GLY A 57 46.14 -6.85 -9.02
C GLY A 57 45.14 -6.56 -10.15
N GLY A 58 45.55 -6.75 -11.42
CA GLY A 58 44.73 -6.43 -12.59
C GLY A 58 43.56 -7.39 -12.79
N LEU A 59 43.81 -8.70 -12.67
CA LEU A 59 42.76 -9.72 -12.79
C LEU A 59 41.74 -9.64 -11.64
N MET A 60 42.19 -9.36 -10.41
CA MET A 60 41.29 -9.14 -9.27
C MET A 60 40.42 -7.88 -9.45
N MET A 61 40.94 -6.82 -10.07
CA MET A 61 40.12 -5.67 -10.43
C MET A 61 39.09 -6.00 -11.51
N LEU A 62 39.46 -6.79 -12.53
CA LEU A 62 38.53 -7.16 -13.60
C LEU A 62 37.37 -8.01 -13.08
N THR A 63 37.63 -8.95 -12.18
CA THR A 63 36.57 -9.76 -11.53
C THR A 63 35.71 -8.92 -10.58
N ALA A 64 36.27 -7.92 -9.91
CA ALA A 64 35.52 -6.96 -9.09
C ALA A 64 34.61 -6.06 -9.95
N LEU A 65 35.09 -5.59 -11.11
CA LEU A 65 34.29 -4.82 -12.06
C LEU A 65 33.13 -5.66 -12.64
N PHE A 66 33.40 -6.91 -12.99
CA PHE A 66 32.38 -7.81 -13.53
C PHE A 66 31.33 -8.18 -12.47
N SER A 67 31.75 -8.44 -11.24
CA SER A 67 30.83 -8.73 -10.13
C SER A 67 30.01 -7.50 -9.70
N SER A 68 30.60 -6.30 -9.70
CA SER A 68 29.88 -5.04 -9.49
C SER A 68 28.88 -4.75 -10.60
N GLY A 69 29.25 -5.01 -11.87
CA GLY A 69 28.34 -4.90 -13.01
C GLY A 69 27.13 -5.84 -12.89
N LEU A 70 27.35 -7.09 -12.49
CA LEU A 70 26.26 -8.05 -12.26
C LEU A 70 25.34 -7.62 -11.11
N ALA A 71 25.90 -7.03 -10.04
CA ALA A 71 25.13 -6.49 -8.93
C ALA A 71 24.26 -5.29 -9.34
N LEU A 72 24.78 -4.39 -10.20
CA LEU A 72 24.02 -3.26 -10.75
C LEU A 72 22.87 -3.72 -11.65
N LEU A 73 23.11 -4.74 -12.49
CA LEU A 73 22.05 -5.36 -13.31
C LEU A 73 20.97 -6.00 -12.43
N GLY A 74 21.37 -6.72 -11.38
CA GLY A 74 20.42 -7.30 -10.40
C GLY A 74 19.58 -6.23 -9.69
N ALA A 75 20.20 -5.10 -9.30
CA ALA A 75 19.48 -3.98 -8.70
C ALA A 75 18.49 -3.31 -9.68
N LEU A 76 18.87 -3.18 -10.95
CA LEU A 76 17.99 -2.64 -12.00
C LEU A 76 16.78 -3.55 -12.21
N ILE A 77 16.99 -4.86 -12.34
CA ILE A 77 15.92 -5.84 -12.50
C ILE A 77 14.95 -5.77 -11.31
N CYS A 78 15.47 -5.73 -10.08
CA CYS A 78 14.64 -5.62 -8.87
C CYS A 78 13.80 -4.32 -8.83
N PHE A 79 14.38 -3.20 -9.29
CA PHE A 79 13.65 -1.93 -9.37
C PHE A 79 12.52 -1.99 -10.42
N ILE A 80 12.79 -2.57 -11.59
CA ILE A 80 11.79 -2.74 -12.65
C ILE A 80 10.68 -3.70 -12.21
N THR A 81 11.02 -4.86 -11.65
CA THR A 81 10.01 -5.83 -11.19
C THR A 81 9.15 -5.27 -10.06
N SER A 82 9.76 -4.55 -9.10
CA SER A 82 9.01 -3.84 -8.05
C SER A 82 8.11 -2.75 -8.61
N GLY A 83 8.58 -2.00 -9.63
CA GLY A 83 7.79 -0.96 -10.29
C GLY A 83 6.61 -1.53 -11.07
N VAL A 84 6.81 -2.62 -11.80
CA VAL A 84 5.75 -3.35 -12.51
C VAL A 84 4.73 -3.91 -11.53
N ALA A 85 5.19 -4.56 -10.44
CA ALA A 85 4.30 -5.08 -9.40
C ALA A 85 3.47 -3.98 -8.71
N LEU A 86 4.04 -2.78 -8.52
CA LEU A 86 3.32 -1.65 -7.95
C LEU A 86 2.29 -1.06 -8.93
N LYS A 87 2.62 -1.01 -10.23
CA LYS A 87 1.73 -0.48 -11.27
C LYS A 87 0.53 -1.39 -11.50
N ASP A 88 0.78 -2.69 -11.61
CA ASP A 88 -0.25 -3.66 -11.96
C ASP A 88 -1.03 -4.17 -10.72
N GLY A 89 -0.52 -3.90 -9.52
CA GLY A 89 -1.13 -4.30 -8.26
C GLY A 89 -1.05 -5.81 -7.99
N PRO A 90 -1.33 -6.27 -6.76
CA PRO A 90 -1.38 -7.70 -6.46
C PRO A 90 -2.60 -8.32 -7.16
N PHE A 91 -2.37 -9.00 -8.29
CA PHE A 91 -3.43 -9.79 -8.91
C PHE A 91 -3.73 -11.02 -8.04
N CYS A 92 -5.00 -11.16 -7.68
CA CYS A 92 -5.50 -12.35 -7.00
C CYS A 92 -5.97 -13.36 -8.05
N MET A 93 -5.70 -14.64 -7.81
CA MET A 93 -6.37 -15.73 -8.52
C MET A 93 -7.70 -15.98 -7.83
N PHE A 94 -8.81 -15.86 -8.55
CA PHE A 94 -10.14 -16.13 -8.00
C PHE A 94 -10.96 -17.00 -8.94
N ASP A 95 -11.90 -17.75 -8.35
CA ASP A 95 -12.84 -18.59 -9.07
C ASP A 95 -13.99 -17.72 -9.62
N VAL A 96 -14.15 -17.71 -10.95
CA VAL A 96 -15.22 -16.97 -11.63
C VAL A 96 -16.49 -17.82 -11.68
N SER A 97 -16.98 -18.25 -10.53
CA SER A 97 -18.23 -18.99 -10.42
C SER A 97 -19.38 -18.01 -10.13
N PHE A 98 -19.79 -17.18 -11.09
CA PHE A 98 -21.02 -16.37 -10.92
C PHE A 98 -21.90 -16.13 -12.16
N PHE A 99 -21.57 -16.63 -13.35
CA PHE A 99 -22.54 -16.64 -14.45
C PHE A 99 -22.21 -17.73 -15.46
N ASN A 100 -23.04 -18.78 -15.50
CA ASN A 100 -23.03 -19.92 -16.42
C ASN A 100 -21.65 -20.56 -16.76
N GLN A 101 -21.32 -21.59 -15.98
CA GLN A 101 -20.61 -22.81 -16.39
C GLN A 101 -19.33 -22.66 -17.24
N THR A 102 -18.20 -22.46 -16.56
CA THR A 102 -16.94 -23.24 -16.67
C THR A 102 -16.07 -22.86 -15.46
N GLN A 103 -15.44 -23.83 -14.78
CA GLN A 103 -14.43 -23.53 -13.75
C GLN A 103 -13.19 -22.96 -14.45
N ALA A 104 -13.14 -21.64 -14.59
CA ALA A 104 -12.04 -20.92 -15.21
C ALA A 104 -11.39 -20.02 -14.17
N TRP A 105 -10.14 -20.33 -13.79
CA TRP A 105 -9.32 -19.47 -12.96
C TRP A 105 -8.97 -18.21 -13.73
N LYS A 106 -9.31 -17.04 -13.19
CA LYS A 106 -8.96 -15.75 -13.78
C LYS A 106 -8.04 -15.00 -12.83
N TYR A 107 -6.91 -14.54 -13.37
CA TYR A 107 -6.08 -13.55 -12.70
C TYR A 107 -6.71 -12.18 -12.89
N GLY A 108 -6.99 -11.47 -11.79
CA GLY A 108 -7.52 -10.13 -11.87
C GLY A 108 -8.00 -9.61 -10.52
N TYR A 109 -8.94 -8.67 -10.58
CA TYR A 109 -9.50 -8.04 -9.41
C TYR A 109 -10.97 -8.50 -9.25
N PRO A 110 -11.33 -9.23 -8.18
CA PRO A 110 -12.65 -9.86 -8.04
C PRO A 110 -13.81 -8.85 -7.95
N PHE A 111 -13.50 -7.59 -7.62
CA PHE A 111 -14.47 -6.51 -7.45
C PHE A 111 -14.50 -5.52 -8.62
N LYS A 112 -13.83 -5.81 -9.75
CA LYS A 112 -13.76 -4.90 -10.90
C LYS A 112 -15.12 -4.65 -11.57
N ASP A 113 -16.01 -5.65 -11.53
CA ASP A 113 -17.31 -5.63 -12.22
C ASP A 113 -18.47 -5.37 -11.23
N LEU A 114 -18.38 -4.33 -10.39
CA LEU A 114 -19.54 -3.85 -9.60
C LEU A 114 -20.43 -2.95 -10.46
N HIS A 115 -21.47 -3.53 -11.07
CA HIS A 115 -22.47 -2.79 -11.84
C HIS A 115 -23.25 -1.77 -10.96
N ASN A 116 -23.47 -2.08 -9.68
CA ASN A 116 -24.10 -1.19 -8.71
C ASN A 116 -23.05 -0.64 -7.74
N ARG A 117 -22.29 0.38 -8.15
CA ARG A 117 -21.36 1.06 -7.23
C ARG A 117 -22.11 1.81 -6.14
N PHE A 118 -21.57 1.77 -4.92
CA PHE A 118 -22.11 2.51 -3.80
C PHE A 118 -22.07 4.02 -4.08
N ARG A 119 -23.23 4.68 -4.00
CA ARG A 119 -23.36 6.12 -4.23
C ARG A 119 -23.56 6.81 -2.89
N PRO A 120 -22.53 7.47 -2.32
CA PRO A 120 -22.63 8.07 -0.99
C PRO A 120 -23.71 9.15 -0.90
N SER A 121 -23.98 9.88 -1.99
CA SER A 121 -25.02 10.92 -2.04
C SER A 121 -26.42 10.35 -1.81
N VAL A 122 -26.81 9.31 -2.54
CA VAL A 122 -28.14 8.68 -2.43
C VAL A 122 -28.33 8.11 -1.03
N VAL A 123 -27.29 7.48 -0.48
CA VAL A 123 -27.33 6.91 0.85
C VAL A 123 -27.39 7.99 1.93
N LYS A 124 -26.66 9.10 1.75
CA LYS A 124 -26.72 10.24 2.65
C LYS A 124 -28.12 10.83 2.71
N ASP A 125 -28.77 11.03 1.56
CA ASP A 125 -30.14 11.57 1.51
C ASP A 125 -31.15 10.64 2.20
N CYS A 126 -31.00 9.32 2.03
CA CYS A 126 -31.84 8.34 2.71
C CYS A 126 -31.63 8.38 4.23
N ILE A 127 -30.38 8.38 4.68
CA ILE A 127 -30.02 8.48 6.11
C ILE A 127 -30.60 9.76 6.71
N HIS A 128 -30.43 10.90 6.02
CA HIS A 128 -30.90 12.19 6.49
C HIS A 128 -32.41 12.21 6.65
N THR A 129 -33.13 11.60 5.71
CA THR A 129 -34.59 11.49 5.76
C THR A 129 -35.05 10.68 6.98
N VAL A 130 -34.45 9.51 7.24
CA VAL A 130 -34.79 8.66 8.38
C VAL A 130 -34.45 9.36 9.71
N LEU A 131 -33.27 9.96 9.81
CA LEU A 131 -32.88 10.70 11.01
C LEU A 131 -33.84 11.85 11.29
N LYS A 132 -34.25 12.59 10.25
CA LYS A 132 -35.20 13.70 10.39
C LYS A 132 -36.61 13.23 10.80
N GLU A 133 -37.10 12.13 10.23
CA GLU A 133 -38.42 11.57 10.58
C GLU A 133 -38.47 11.13 12.04
N GLU A 134 -37.44 10.43 12.52
CA GLU A 134 -37.41 9.84 13.87
C GLU A 134 -36.98 10.86 14.95
N LEU A 135 -35.95 11.67 14.69
CA LEU A 135 -35.33 12.53 15.71
C LEU A 135 -35.90 13.95 15.77
N ALA A 136 -36.71 14.40 14.79
CA ALA A 136 -37.27 15.75 14.81
C ALA A 136 -38.23 15.99 16.00
N ASN A 137 -38.98 14.96 16.41
CA ASN A 137 -39.94 15.05 17.50
C ASN A 137 -39.53 14.26 18.76
N ALA A 138 -38.35 13.64 18.76
CA ALA A 138 -37.86 12.86 19.89
C ALA A 138 -37.23 13.75 20.96
N GLU A 139 -37.46 13.40 22.23
CA GLU A 139 -36.78 14.00 23.39
C GLU A 139 -35.80 12.98 23.99
N TYR A 140 -34.70 13.47 24.57
CA TYR A 140 -33.67 12.60 25.13
C TYR A 140 -34.16 11.97 26.45
N ASN A 141 -34.49 10.68 26.42
CA ASN A 141 -34.80 9.88 27.60
C ASN A 141 -33.80 8.70 27.72
N PRO A 142 -32.94 8.64 28.74
CA PRO A 142 -31.89 7.63 28.86
C PRO A 142 -32.40 6.18 28.87
N GLU A 143 -33.63 5.93 29.30
CA GLU A 143 -34.23 4.59 29.32
C GLU A 143 -34.66 4.12 27.92
N GLU A 144 -35.09 5.04 27.05
CA GLU A 144 -35.61 4.76 25.71
C GLU A 144 -34.53 4.88 24.62
N MET A 145 -33.48 5.66 24.85
CA MET A 145 -32.40 5.88 23.88
C MET A 145 -31.74 4.59 23.35
N PRO A 146 -31.45 3.56 24.17
CA PRO A 146 -30.87 2.32 23.66
C PRO A 146 -31.80 1.59 22.69
N GLN A 147 -33.11 1.60 22.97
CA GLN A 147 -34.11 0.96 22.12
C GLN A 147 -34.28 1.72 20.81
N LEU A 148 -34.38 3.06 20.89
CA LEU A 148 -34.47 3.94 19.72
C LEU A 148 -33.23 3.83 18.83
N THR A 149 -32.03 3.83 19.42
CA THR A 149 -30.75 3.68 18.69
C THR A 149 -30.70 2.35 17.93
N LYS A 150 -31.12 1.26 18.58
CA LYS A 150 -31.19 -0.06 17.94
C LYS A 150 -32.21 -0.07 16.80
N HIS A 151 -33.42 0.43 17.05
CA HIS A 151 -34.48 0.51 16.06
C HIS A 151 -34.03 1.31 14.82
N LEU A 152 -33.42 2.47 15.04
CA LEU A 152 -32.88 3.33 13.99
C LEU A 152 -31.80 2.60 13.17
N SER A 153 -30.88 1.88 13.83
CA SER A 153 -29.84 1.11 13.14
C SER A 153 -30.40 -0.01 12.26
N GLU A 154 -31.48 -0.67 12.70
CA GLU A 154 -32.13 -1.75 11.96
C GLU A 154 -32.92 -1.19 10.76
N ASN A 155 -33.72 -0.14 10.98
CA ASN A 155 -34.50 0.54 9.94
C ASN A 155 -33.60 1.06 8.80
N ILE A 156 -32.50 1.74 9.15
CA ILE A 156 -31.54 2.24 8.16
C ILE A 156 -30.91 1.08 7.39
N LYS A 157 -30.44 0.04 8.09
CA LYS A 157 -29.84 -1.14 7.45
C LYS A 157 -30.81 -1.80 6.46
N ASP A 158 -32.08 -1.88 6.79
CA ASP A 158 -33.07 -2.51 5.92
C ASP A 158 -33.44 -1.62 4.71
N LYS A 159 -33.60 -0.30 4.89
CA LYS A 159 -33.72 0.64 3.75
C LYS A 159 -32.51 0.57 2.81
N LEU A 160 -31.31 0.41 3.35
CA LEU A 160 -30.10 0.30 2.52
C LEU A 160 -30.02 -1.02 1.73
N LYS A 161 -30.53 -2.13 2.29
CA LYS A 161 -30.63 -3.39 1.55
C LYS A 161 -31.61 -3.29 0.39
N GLU A 162 -32.73 -2.59 0.57
CA GLU A 162 -33.74 -2.38 -0.48
C GLU A 162 -33.21 -1.60 -1.69
N MET A 163 -32.16 -0.78 -1.51
CA MET A 163 -31.52 -0.03 -2.60
C MET A 163 -30.71 -0.91 -3.57
N GLY A 164 -30.64 -2.24 -3.36
CA GLY A 164 -30.04 -3.17 -4.32
C GLY A 164 -28.51 -3.27 -4.23
N PHE A 165 -27.95 -3.08 -3.04
CA PHE A 165 -26.52 -3.26 -2.73
C PHE A 165 -26.22 -4.65 -2.16
N ASP A 166 -26.65 -5.69 -2.88
CA ASP A 166 -26.55 -7.11 -2.49
C ASP A 166 -25.11 -7.61 -2.26
N ARG A 167 -24.13 -7.09 -3.00
CA ARG A 167 -22.72 -7.47 -2.86
C ARG A 167 -21.95 -6.76 -1.75
N TYR A 168 -22.54 -5.75 -1.11
CA TYR A 168 -21.88 -5.00 -0.05
C TYR A 168 -22.31 -5.52 1.32
N LYS A 169 -21.32 -5.71 2.18
CA LYS A 169 -21.55 -5.87 3.61
C LYS A 169 -21.63 -4.48 4.24
N MET A 170 -22.80 -4.13 4.76
CA MET A 170 -23.04 -2.84 5.39
C MET A 170 -22.85 -2.91 6.89
N VAL A 171 -22.16 -1.91 7.43
CA VAL A 171 -22.02 -1.67 8.86
C VAL A 171 -22.57 -0.29 9.17
N VAL A 172 -23.59 -0.23 10.03
CA VAL A 172 -24.25 1.02 10.44
C VAL A 172 -23.96 1.24 11.92
N GLN A 173 -23.40 2.39 12.26
CA GLN A 173 -23.12 2.81 13.64
C GLN A 173 -23.90 4.08 13.95
N VAL A 174 -24.84 4.00 14.88
CA VAL A 174 -25.65 5.12 15.38
C VAL A 174 -25.13 5.52 16.76
N VAL A 175 -24.96 6.81 16.99
CA VAL A 175 -24.64 7.38 18.31
C VAL A 175 -25.59 8.53 18.59
N ILE A 176 -26.36 8.45 19.68
CA ILE A 176 -27.26 9.50 20.16
C ILE A 176 -26.72 10.01 21.49
N GLY A 177 -26.68 11.34 21.65
CA GLY A 177 -26.25 11.99 22.88
C GLY A 177 -27.06 13.24 23.20
N GLU A 178 -27.20 13.56 24.48
CA GLU A 178 -27.89 14.76 24.95
C GLU A 178 -27.09 16.03 24.65
N GLN A 179 -27.77 17.09 24.25
CA GLN A 179 -27.11 18.37 23.96
C GLN A 179 -27.06 19.26 25.21
N ARG A 180 -25.94 19.25 25.92
CA ARG A 180 -25.70 20.10 27.11
C ARG A 180 -24.67 21.21 26.92
N GLY A 181 -24.41 21.60 25.66
CA GLY A 181 -23.38 22.59 25.32
C GLY A 181 -21.95 22.02 25.30
N GLU A 182 -21.81 20.69 25.37
CA GLU A 182 -20.53 19.98 25.23
C GLU A 182 -20.21 19.69 23.76
N GLY A 183 -18.92 19.72 23.41
CA GLY A 183 -18.43 19.37 22.07
C GLY A 183 -18.07 17.89 21.97
N VAL A 184 -18.59 17.20 20.95
CA VAL A 184 -18.26 15.79 20.66
C VAL A 184 -17.59 15.68 19.31
N PHE A 185 -16.46 14.97 19.25
CA PHE A 185 -15.75 14.66 18.02
C PHE A 185 -15.68 13.15 17.82
N MET A 186 -16.12 12.67 16.66
CA MET A 186 -16.09 11.25 16.29
C MET A 186 -15.17 11.04 15.09
N ALA A 187 -14.35 10.00 15.16
CA ALA A 187 -13.48 9.59 14.07
C ALA A 187 -13.50 8.07 13.92
N ALA A 188 -13.41 7.60 12.67
CA ALA A 188 -13.27 6.20 12.33
C ALA A 188 -11.99 6.00 11.50
N ARG A 189 -11.35 4.84 11.65
CA ARG A 189 -10.26 4.38 10.78
C ARG A 189 -10.72 3.12 10.07
N CYS A 190 -10.62 3.13 8.75
CA CYS A 190 -11.03 2.02 7.91
C CYS A 190 -9.83 1.51 7.13
N PHE A 191 -9.75 0.19 6.97
CA PHE A 191 -8.82 -0.47 6.07
C PHE A 191 -9.65 -1.24 5.04
N TRP A 192 -9.80 -0.65 3.87
CA TRP A 192 -10.67 -1.11 2.80
C TRP A 192 -10.06 -0.76 1.44
N ASP A 193 -10.72 -1.18 0.36
CA ASP A 193 -10.30 -0.80 -0.98
C ASP A 193 -10.88 0.57 -1.36
N ALA A 194 -10.01 1.54 -1.66
CA ALA A 194 -10.42 2.91 -1.98
C ALA A 194 -11.17 3.04 -3.31
N ASP A 195 -11.01 2.06 -4.21
CA ASP A 195 -11.65 2.10 -5.54
C ASP A 195 -13.04 1.48 -5.54
N THR A 196 -13.33 0.58 -4.60
CA THR A 196 -14.60 -0.18 -4.55
C THR A 196 -15.44 0.13 -3.32
N ASP A 197 -14.80 0.40 -2.18
CA ASP A 197 -15.46 0.66 -0.91
C ASP A 197 -15.55 2.17 -0.65
N ASN A 198 -16.54 2.56 0.16
CA ASN A 198 -16.73 3.96 0.50
C ASN A 198 -17.39 4.07 1.89
N TYR A 199 -17.62 5.28 2.36
CA TYR A 199 -18.48 5.55 3.51
C TYR A 199 -19.36 6.75 3.28
N THR A 200 -20.35 6.86 4.14
CA THR A 200 -21.13 8.06 4.30
C THR A 200 -21.46 8.25 5.76
N TYR A 201 -21.64 9.50 6.16
CA TYR A 201 -22.04 9.84 7.50
C TYR A 201 -23.01 11.01 7.43
N ASP A 202 -23.86 11.08 8.44
CA ASP A 202 -24.76 12.21 8.61
C ASP A 202 -24.90 12.57 10.09
N VAL A 203 -25.15 13.85 10.33
CA VAL A 203 -25.27 14.40 11.67
C VAL A 203 -26.57 15.20 11.73
N PHE A 204 -27.43 14.81 12.67
CA PHE A 204 -28.68 15.50 12.96
C PHE A 204 -28.61 16.11 14.36
N MET A 205 -29.08 17.35 14.50
CA MET A 205 -29.11 18.05 15.78
C MET A 205 -30.51 18.62 15.99
N ASN A 206 -31.06 18.39 17.18
CA ASN A 206 -32.31 18.95 17.68
C ASN A 206 -32.04 19.77 18.96
N VAL A 207 -33.05 20.45 19.49
CA VAL A 207 -32.98 21.29 20.69
C VAL A 207 -32.49 20.50 21.91
N SER A 208 -32.85 19.22 22.03
CA SER A 208 -32.55 18.36 23.18
C SER A 208 -31.44 17.32 22.94
N LEU A 209 -31.14 16.96 21.68
CA LEU A 209 -30.28 15.82 21.36
C LEU A 209 -29.50 15.98 20.06
N SER A 210 -28.37 15.28 19.97
CA SER A 210 -27.54 15.15 18.78
C SER A 210 -27.40 13.67 18.38
N GLY A 211 -27.60 13.38 17.10
CA GLY A 211 -27.47 12.05 16.51
C GLY A 211 -26.39 12.05 15.43
N ASN A 212 -25.39 11.17 15.56
CA ASN A 212 -24.37 10.94 14.56
C ASN A 212 -24.53 9.53 13.98
N LEU A 213 -24.47 9.40 12.67
CA LEU A 213 -24.51 8.11 11.99
C LEU A 213 -23.34 7.94 11.05
N PHE A 214 -22.69 6.78 11.12
CA PHE A 214 -21.75 6.31 10.11
C PHE A 214 -22.26 5.05 9.43
N SER A 215 -22.18 5.01 8.10
CA SER A 215 -22.48 3.84 7.27
C SER A 215 -21.27 3.48 6.42
N PHE A 216 -20.75 2.27 6.63
CA PHE A 216 -19.59 1.72 5.93
C PHE A 216 -20.01 0.52 5.07
N PRO A 217 -20.15 0.68 3.75
CA PRO A 217 -20.19 -0.42 2.79
C PRO A 217 -18.79 -0.99 2.54
N GLY A 218 -18.58 -2.26 2.84
CA GLY A 218 -17.38 -3.01 2.44
C GLY A 218 -17.73 -4.10 1.41
N SER A 219 -16.93 -4.22 0.37
CA SER A 219 -17.01 -5.31 -0.60
C SER A 219 -16.63 -6.64 0.06
N GLY A 220 -17.59 -7.56 0.12
CA GLY A 220 -17.40 -8.85 0.79
C GLY A 220 -16.65 -9.84 -0.10
N GLY A 221 -15.44 -10.22 0.29
CA GLY A 221 -14.71 -11.34 -0.31
C GLY A 221 -14.88 -12.62 0.49
N HIS A 222 -15.50 -13.65 -0.10
CA HIS A 222 -15.43 -15.02 0.43
C HIS A 222 -14.06 -15.63 0.08
N SER A 223 -12.98 -15.09 0.65
CA SER A 223 -11.65 -15.66 0.46
C SER A 223 -11.48 -16.85 1.38
N LYS A 224 -11.69 -18.07 0.87
CA LYS A 224 -11.19 -19.27 1.55
C LYS A 224 -9.67 -19.26 1.45
N SER A 225 -9.00 -18.81 2.52
CA SER A 225 -7.59 -19.10 2.73
C SER A 225 -7.47 -20.60 3.02
N ASN A 226 -6.74 -21.32 2.17
CA ASN A 226 -6.22 -22.64 2.49
C ASN A 226 -4.85 -22.50 3.14
#